data_AF-I1K885-F1
#
_entry.id   AF-I1K885-F1
#
_cell.length_a   1.000
_cell.length_b   1.000
_cell.length_c   1.000
_cell.angle_alpha   90.00
_cell.angle_beta   90.00
_cell.angle_gamma   90.00
#
_symmetry.space_group_name_H-M   'P 1'
#
loop_
_entity.id
_entity.type
_entity.pdbx_description
1 polymer ?
#
loop_
_entity_poly.entity_id
_entity_poly.type
_entity_poly.pdbx_seq_one_letter_code
_entity_poly.pdbx_strand_id
1 'polypeptide(L)'
;MLLYQPLKEEVETTIMMKGDNVLDLKTLIEELESSTIEVPSVFICPISLEPMQDPVTLCTGQTYDRSNILKWFSLGHNTCPTTMQELWDDSVTPNTTLYHFILSWFSQKYLVMKKKLEDVQGTALELLDTLKKKVKGQNRVRALKKLRQLVDSHVSTRKTVEENNGSSLISSLLGPFTSHAVGSEAIGILVNLELGSELKRNLMHPAKVSLLVDIMNEGTIQTKMNCAKLIQTLLVEGNPSETVVLSSLSLLVGVLRLVRDKKHPTSVLTGLILLKIVCSREPVRSSIISIGAVPQLIQLLPTLNNECLEIALHILEVLSTLPEGRLALKECPNIIPNVVKLLMRVSESCTQFALSILWAIYKLAPEECASKAVEAGLAAKLLLVIQSGCNPVLKQKSTEFLKMCSLDYSTSIFISKCMLTATIQ
;
A
#
# COMPACT_ATOMS: atom_id res chain seq x y z
N MET A 1 59.63 -11.65 -26.40
CA MET A 1 58.71 -12.70 -25.95
C MET A 1 58.17 -12.31 -24.59
N LEU A 2 56.97 -11.74 -24.54
CA LEU A 2 56.27 -11.56 -23.26
C LEU A 2 55.75 -12.94 -22.85
N LEU A 3 56.35 -13.49 -21.79
CA LEU A 3 56.02 -14.79 -21.23
C LEU A 3 54.59 -14.76 -20.70
N TYR A 4 53.68 -15.35 -21.45
CA TYR A 4 52.32 -15.63 -21.01
C TYR A 4 52.41 -16.64 -19.86
N GLN A 5 52.27 -16.18 -18.62
CA GLN A 5 52.11 -17.06 -17.47
C GLN A 5 50.64 -17.55 -17.48
N PRO A 6 50.39 -18.85 -17.61
CA PRO A 6 49.03 -19.36 -17.56
C PRO A 6 48.47 -19.08 -16.16
N LEU A 7 47.29 -18.46 -16.11
CA LEU A 7 46.46 -18.46 -14.92
C LEU A 7 46.31 -19.92 -14.48
N LYS A 8 46.73 -20.21 -13.25
CA LYS A 8 46.52 -21.49 -12.61
C LYS A 8 45.08 -21.92 -12.84
N GLU A 9 44.92 -23.08 -13.47
CA GLU A 9 43.69 -23.86 -13.49
C GLU A 9 43.30 -24.16 -12.05
N GLU A 10 42.59 -23.23 -11.42
CA GLU A 10 41.81 -23.51 -10.23
C GLU A 10 40.35 -23.41 -10.60
N VAL A 11 39.73 -24.58 -10.48
CA VAL A 11 38.30 -24.87 -10.54
C VAL A 11 37.73 -25.00 -11.95
N GLU A 12 38.04 -26.15 -12.56
CA GLU A 12 37.04 -26.95 -13.27
C GLU A 12 35.83 -27.20 -12.35
N THR A 13 35.00 -26.18 -12.10
CA THR A 13 33.60 -26.41 -11.76
C THR A 13 32.88 -26.67 -13.07
N THR A 14 33.25 -27.80 -13.68
CA THR A 14 32.33 -28.59 -14.48
C THR A 14 31.26 -29.05 -13.49
N ILE A 15 30.33 -28.14 -13.17
CA ILE A 15 29.05 -28.48 -12.58
C ILE A 15 28.29 -29.16 -13.72
N MET A 16 28.72 -30.37 -14.08
CA MET A 16 27.83 -31.37 -14.61
C MET A 16 26.78 -31.53 -13.53
N MET A 17 25.60 -30.97 -13.75
CA MET A 17 24.46 -31.14 -12.87
C MET A 17 24.08 -32.62 -12.81
N LYS A 18 24.79 -33.35 -11.96
CA LYS A 18 24.45 -34.68 -11.51
C LYS A 18 23.63 -34.51 -10.24
N GLY A 19 22.38 -34.97 -10.28
CA GLY A 19 21.53 -35.13 -9.10
C GLY A 19 20.44 -34.08 -8.98
N ASP A 20 19.22 -34.53 -9.28
CA ASP A 20 17.91 -34.05 -8.85
C ASP A 20 17.63 -32.53 -8.89
N ASN A 21 16.83 -32.16 -9.90
CA ASN A 21 16.28 -30.81 -10.21
C ASN A 21 17.17 -29.88 -11.03
N VAL A 22 17.62 -30.33 -12.20
CA VAL A 22 18.05 -29.40 -13.26
C VAL A 22 16.82 -28.62 -13.72
N LEU A 23 16.68 -27.39 -13.24
CA LEU A 23 15.68 -26.45 -13.75
C LEU A 23 15.97 -26.21 -15.24
N ASP A 24 14.92 -26.18 -16.06
CA ASP A 24 15.06 -25.77 -17.45
C ASP A 24 15.42 -24.28 -17.55
N LEU A 25 15.97 -23.88 -18.70
CA LEU A 25 16.41 -22.51 -18.92
C LEU A 25 15.27 -21.50 -18.72
N LYS A 26 14.05 -21.85 -19.13
CA LYS A 26 12.89 -20.98 -19.00
C LYS A 26 12.61 -20.68 -17.52
N THR A 27 12.56 -21.72 -16.68
CA THR A 27 12.32 -21.57 -15.24
C THR A 27 13.46 -20.80 -14.57
N LEU A 28 14.71 -21.01 -14.99
CA LEU A 28 15.85 -20.24 -14.48
C LEU A 28 15.76 -18.75 -14.83
N ILE A 29 15.30 -18.42 -16.04
CA ILE A 29 15.07 -17.03 -16.45
C ILE A 29 13.96 -16.43 -15.57
N GLU A 30 12.80 -17.09 -15.46
CA GLU A 30 11.64 -16.63 -14.68
C GLU A 30 12.00 -16.38 -13.19
N GLU A 31 12.76 -17.29 -12.56
CA GLU A 31 13.22 -17.14 -11.16
C GLU A 31 14.17 -15.94 -10.97
N LEU A 32 14.90 -15.56 -12.03
CA LEU A 32 15.86 -14.46 -12.01
C LEU A 32 15.32 -13.15 -12.60
N GLU A 33 14.14 -13.13 -13.20
CA GLU A 33 13.50 -11.91 -13.74
C GLU A 33 13.31 -10.83 -12.67
N SER A 34 12.98 -11.23 -11.44
CA SER A 34 12.80 -10.31 -10.31
C SER A 34 14.12 -9.77 -9.74
N SER A 35 15.26 -10.29 -10.20
CA SER A 35 16.58 -9.92 -9.71
C SER A 35 17.21 -8.81 -10.56
N THR A 36 18.01 -7.93 -9.95
CA THR A 36 18.71 -6.84 -10.66
C THR A 36 19.99 -7.33 -11.36
N ILE A 37 19.95 -8.50 -12.00
CA ILE A 37 21.14 -9.08 -12.65
C ILE A 37 21.24 -8.57 -14.09
N GLU A 38 22.40 -8.05 -14.44
CA GLU A 38 22.72 -7.66 -15.82
C GLU A 38 23.02 -8.90 -16.66
N VAL A 39 22.13 -9.21 -17.60
CA VAL A 39 22.31 -10.32 -18.54
C VAL A 39 23.23 -9.87 -19.69
N PRO A 40 24.29 -10.64 -20.02
CA PRO A 40 25.15 -10.34 -21.15
C PRO A 40 24.37 -10.15 -22.45
N SER A 41 24.66 -9.08 -23.19
CA SER A 41 23.95 -8.72 -24.42
C SER A 41 23.98 -9.82 -25.50
N VAL A 42 25.03 -10.64 -25.53
CA VAL A 42 25.14 -11.80 -26.43
C VAL A 42 24.08 -12.89 -26.19
N PHE A 43 23.44 -12.89 -25.01
CA PHE A 43 22.36 -13.81 -24.67
C PHE A 43 20.97 -13.23 -25.00
N ILE A 44 20.88 -11.95 -25.33
CA ILE A 44 19.63 -11.23 -25.57
C ILE A 44 19.24 -11.34 -27.04
N CYS A 45 17.97 -11.67 -27.30
CA CYS A 45 17.42 -11.68 -28.64
C CYS A 45 17.26 -10.24 -29.16
N PRO A 46 17.82 -9.88 -30.35
CA PRO A 46 17.68 -8.52 -30.88
C PRO A 46 16.23 -8.10 -31.21
N ILE A 47 15.30 -9.05 -31.37
CA ILE A 47 13.89 -8.76 -31.68
C ILE A 47 13.10 -8.49 -30.40
N SER A 48 13.14 -9.41 -29.42
CA SER A 48 12.34 -9.26 -28.18
C SER A 48 13.00 -8.41 -27.11
N LEU A 49 14.33 -8.22 -27.19
CA LEU A 49 15.16 -7.64 -26.13
C LEU A 49 15.15 -8.47 -24.83
N GLU A 50 14.76 -9.74 -24.92
CA GLU A 50 14.73 -10.70 -23.81
C GLU A 50 15.79 -11.80 -23.99
N PRO A 51 16.23 -12.47 -22.91
CA PRO A 51 17.14 -13.62 -23.01
C PRO A 51 16.59 -14.72 -23.94
N MET A 52 17.44 -15.23 -24.84
CA MET A 52 17.08 -16.31 -25.77
C MET A 52 16.87 -17.62 -25.01
N GLN A 53 15.71 -18.26 -25.20
CA GLN A 53 15.39 -19.57 -24.65
C GLN A 53 15.76 -20.68 -25.64
N ASP A 54 15.66 -20.41 -26.94
CA ASP A 54 16.01 -21.32 -28.03
C ASP A 54 16.79 -20.56 -29.12
N PRO A 55 18.10 -20.33 -28.94
CA PRO A 55 18.90 -19.53 -29.86
C PRO A 55 19.11 -20.25 -31.21
N VAL A 56 18.77 -19.55 -32.28
CA VAL A 56 18.98 -19.99 -33.68
C VAL A 56 19.73 -18.93 -34.47
N THR A 57 20.65 -19.37 -35.32
CA THR A 57 21.50 -18.52 -36.15
C THR A 57 21.03 -18.53 -37.60
N LEU A 58 20.96 -17.34 -38.20
CA LEU A 58 20.70 -17.15 -39.63
C LEU A 58 21.97 -17.28 -40.46
N CYS A 59 21.82 -17.38 -41.78
CA CYS A 59 22.94 -17.36 -42.73
C CYS A 59 23.85 -16.12 -42.65
N THR A 60 23.35 -15.02 -42.06
CA THR A 60 24.12 -13.79 -41.76
C THR A 60 25.02 -13.91 -40.52
N GLY A 61 24.95 -15.03 -39.79
CA GLY A 61 25.67 -15.24 -38.54
C GLY A 61 25.01 -14.61 -37.30
N GLN A 62 23.90 -13.89 -37.46
CA GLN A 62 23.14 -13.30 -36.35
C GLN A 62 22.26 -14.35 -35.66
N THR A 63 22.20 -14.31 -34.33
CA THR A 63 21.41 -15.24 -33.51
C THR A 63 20.18 -14.55 -32.91
N TYR A 64 19.06 -15.26 -32.91
CA TYR A 64 17.78 -14.82 -32.35
C TYR A 64 17.13 -15.95 -31.57
N ASP A 65 16.13 -15.64 -30.74
CA ASP A 65 15.24 -16.67 -30.23
C ASP A 65 14.36 -17.21 -31.37
N ARG A 66 14.24 -18.54 -31.46
CA ARG A 66 13.48 -19.23 -32.53
C ARG A 66 12.08 -18.67 -32.68
N SER A 67 11.36 -18.47 -31.59
CA SER A 67 9.96 -18.03 -31.63
C SER A 67 9.82 -16.64 -32.27
N ASN A 68 10.75 -15.73 -31.97
CA ASN A 68 10.73 -14.36 -32.46
C ASN A 68 11.14 -14.28 -33.93
N ILE A 69 12.17 -15.01 -34.36
CA ILE A 69 12.60 -14.97 -35.76
C ILE A 69 11.62 -15.69 -36.69
N LEU A 70 11.00 -16.79 -36.25
CA LEU A 70 9.95 -17.44 -37.03
C LEU A 70 8.70 -16.57 -37.14
N LYS A 71 8.38 -15.80 -36.10
CA LYS A 71 7.30 -14.80 -36.15
C LYS A 71 7.64 -13.65 -37.10
N TRP A 72 8.90 -13.22 -37.16
CA TRP A 72 9.36 -12.22 -38.13
C TRP A 72 9.16 -12.71 -39.57
N PHE A 73 9.52 -13.96 -39.86
CA PHE A 73 9.30 -14.57 -41.17
C PHE A 73 7.81 -14.77 -41.49
N SER A 74 6.98 -15.12 -40.51
CA SER A 74 5.53 -15.29 -40.74
C SER A 74 4.79 -13.99 -41.08
N LEU A 75 5.38 -12.83 -40.77
CA LEU A 75 4.90 -11.52 -41.20
C LEU A 75 5.32 -11.15 -42.63
N GLY A 76 6.02 -12.04 -43.34
CA GLY A 76 6.46 -11.85 -44.73
C GLY A 76 7.78 -11.09 -44.87
N HIS A 77 8.58 -10.98 -43.80
CA HIS A 77 9.89 -10.34 -43.86
C HIS A 77 10.98 -11.33 -44.26
N ASN A 78 11.74 -11.02 -45.32
CA ASN A 78 12.84 -11.86 -45.84
C ASN A 78 14.23 -11.23 -45.57
N THR A 79 14.31 -10.32 -44.61
CA THR A 79 15.54 -9.60 -44.25
C THR A 79 15.98 -9.95 -42.84
N CYS A 80 17.30 -9.95 -42.60
CA CYS A 80 17.87 -10.04 -41.26
C CYS A 80 17.49 -8.80 -40.43
N PRO A 81 16.82 -8.93 -39.28
CA PRO A 81 16.42 -7.79 -38.44
C PRO A 81 17.59 -6.87 -38.04
N THR A 82 18.75 -7.44 -37.70
CA THR A 82 19.92 -6.69 -37.23
C THR A 82 20.72 -6.05 -38.37
N THR A 83 20.97 -6.76 -39.47
CA THR A 83 21.83 -6.26 -40.57
C THR A 83 21.06 -5.56 -41.68
N MET A 84 19.73 -5.69 -41.70
CA MET A 84 18.84 -5.20 -42.77
C MET A 84 19.17 -5.75 -44.17
N GLN A 85 19.91 -6.86 -44.25
CA GLN A 85 20.25 -7.52 -45.51
C GLN A 85 19.22 -8.61 -45.87
N GLU A 86 18.93 -8.76 -47.16
CA GLU A 86 18.13 -9.88 -47.67
C GLU A 86 18.82 -11.22 -47.37
N LEU A 87 18.02 -12.20 -46.93
CA LEU A 87 18.49 -13.54 -46.63
C LEU A 87 18.51 -14.36 -47.93
N TRP A 88 19.66 -14.96 -48.26
CA TRP A 88 19.78 -15.89 -49.39
C TRP A 88 19.27 -17.31 -49.05
N ASP A 89 19.10 -17.59 -47.75
CA ASP A 89 18.52 -18.82 -47.20
C ASP A 89 17.68 -18.43 -45.97
N ASP A 90 16.43 -18.89 -45.93
CA ASP A 90 15.45 -18.66 -44.85
C ASP A 90 15.51 -19.73 -43.75
N SER A 91 16.41 -20.71 -43.88
CA SER A 91 16.62 -21.73 -42.85
C SER A 91 17.20 -21.17 -41.55
N VAL A 92 16.79 -21.74 -40.42
CA VAL A 92 17.28 -21.40 -39.08
C VAL A 92 18.10 -22.54 -38.50
N THR A 93 19.36 -22.28 -38.15
CA THR A 93 20.26 -23.32 -37.59
C THR A 93 20.31 -23.20 -36.05
N PRO A 94 19.98 -24.25 -35.26
CA PRO A 94 20.11 -24.20 -33.80
C PRO A 94 21.55 -23.89 -33.34
N ASN A 95 21.71 -22.93 -32.44
CA ASN A 95 23.00 -22.58 -31.83
C ASN A 95 23.15 -23.25 -30.46
N THR A 96 23.44 -24.54 -30.47
CA THR A 96 23.52 -25.37 -29.25
C THR A 96 24.63 -24.92 -28.30
N THR A 97 25.76 -24.46 -28.84
CA THR A 97 26.87 -23.91 -28.04
C THR A 97 26.41 -22.67 -27.26
N LEU A 98 25.75 -21.72 -27.92
CA LEU A 98 25.22 -20.54 -27.23
C LEU A 98 24.15 -20.91 -26.22
N TYR A 99 23.24 -21.84 -26.56
CA TYR A 99 22.24 -22.35 -25.62
C TYR A 99 22.89 -22.88 -24.33
N HIS A 100 23.96 -23.68 -24.44
CA HIS A 100 24.68 -24.19 -23.28
C HIS A 100 25.37 -23.09 -22.46
N PHE A 101 25.92 -22.06 -23.12
CA PHE A 101 26.48 -20.90 -22.41
C PHE A 101 25.41 -20.10 -21.65
N ILE A 102 24.25 -19.86 -22.29
CA ILE A 102 23.10 -19.19 -21.65
C ILE A 102 22.66 -20.02 -20.44
N LEU A 103 22.38 -21.31 -20.63
CA LEU A 103 21.96 -22.23 -19.57
C LEU A 103 22.96 -22.26 -18.41
N SER A 104 24.25 -22.41 -18.69
CA SER A 104 25.30 -22.44 -17.67
C SER A 104 25.36 -21.14 -16.88
N TRP A 105 25.28 -20.00 -17.56
CA TRP A 105 25.32 -18.69 -16.91
C TRP A 105 24.12 -18.47 -15.99
N PHE A 106 22.89 -18.71 -16.49
CA PHE A 106 21.68 -18.58 -15.67
C PHE A 106 21.69 -19.56 -14.49
N SER A 107 22.17 -20.78 -14.70
CA SER A 107 22.34 -21.78 -13.63
C SER A 107 23.28 -21.29 -12.53
N GLN A 108 24.44 -20.73 -12.88
CA GLN A 108 25.39 -20.21 -11.91
C GLN A 108 24.81 -19.02 -11.14
N LYS A 109 24.12 -18.10 -11.81
CA LYS A 109 23.45 -16.97 -11.17
C LYS A 109 22.36 -17.42 -10.20
N TYR A 110 21.57 -18.40 -10.61
CA TYR A 110 20.54 -19.00 -9.78
C TYR A 110 21.12 -19.67 -8.53
N LEU A 111 22.20 -20.45 -8.66
CA LEU A 111 22.88 -21.07 -7.51
C LEU A 111 23.40 -20.03 -6.52
N VAL A 112 23.98 -18.92 -7.00
CA VAL A 112 24.43 -17.82 -6.14
C VAL A 112 23.27 -17.15 -5.42
N MET A 113 22.16 -16.88 -6.13
CA MET A 113 20.95 -16.31 -5.54
C MET A 113 20.36 -17.25 -4.47
N LYS A 114 20.21 -18.53 -4.80
CA LYS A 114 19.67 -19.56 -3.91
C LYS A 114 20.51 -19.70 -2.65
N LYS A 115 21.84 -19.76 -2.77
CA LYS A 115 22.73 -19.82 -1.61
C LYS A 115 22.57 -18.60 -0.69
N LYS A 116 22.48 -17.38 -1.26
CA LYS A 116 22.23 -16.16 -0.47
C LYS A 116 20.89 -16.24 0.27
N LEU A 117 19.87 -16.81 -0.36
CA LEU A 117 18.56 -17.01 0.26
C LEU A 117 18.64 -17.98 1.45
N GLU A 118 19.34 -19.10 1.28
CA GLU A 118 19.59 -20.09 2.33
C GLU A 118 20.38 -19.49 3.50
N ASP A 119 21.42 -18.69 3.23
CA ASP A 119 22.20 -17.99 4.26
C ASP A 119 21.35 -17.01 5.07
N VAL A 120 20.45 -16.28 4.39
CA VAL A 120 19.49 -15.36 5.04
C VAL A 120 18.50 -16.14 5.92
N GLN A 121 17.97 -17.26 5.44
CA GLN A 121 17.07 -18.11 6.20
C GLN A 121 17.77 -18.72 7.43
N GLY A 122 18.99 -19.24 7.26
CA GLY A 122 19.82 -19.74 8.35
C GLY A 122 20.06 -18.69 9.43
N THR A 123 20.41 -17.46 9.02
CA THR A 123 20.58 -16.32 9.94
C THR A 123 19.29 -16.00 10.70
N ALA A 124 18.13 -16.06 10.03
CA ALA A 124 16.84 -15.82 10.68
C ALA A 124 16.53 -16.89 11.75
N LEU A 125 16.82 -18.16 11.45
CA LEU A 125 16.65 -19.27 12.39
C LEU A 125 17.57 -19.15 13.62
N GLU A 126 18.83 -18.78 13.42
CA GLU A 126 19.77 -18.52 14.51
C GLU A 126 19.29 -17.38 15.43
N LEU A 127 18.72 -16.33 14.84
CA LEU A 127 18.15 -15.21 15.59
C LEU A 127 16.91 -15.65 16.38
N LEU A 128 16.05 -16.49 15.80
CA LEU A 128 14.91 -17.06 16.52
C LEU A 128 15.36 -17.96 17.67
N ASP A 129 16.36 -18.80 17.49
CA ASP A 129 16.95 -19.63 18.56
C ASP A 129 17.55 -18.75 19.67
N THR A 130 18.28 -17.70 19.29
CA THR A 130 18.82 -16.70 20.23
C THR A 130 17.70 -16.05 21.07
N LEU A 131 16.57 -15.71 20.45
CA LEU A 131 15.41 -15.16 21.14
C LEU A 131 14.71 -16.20 22.03
N LYS A 132 14.60 -17.46 21.58
CA LYS A 132 14.07 -18.58 22.38
C LYS A 132 14.90 -18.82 23.65
N LYS A 133 16.22 -18.67 23.58
CA LYS A 133 17.16 -18.72 24.73
C LYS A 133 16.98 -17.57 25.73
N LYS A 134 15.96 -16.71 25.58
CA LYS A 134 15.58 -15.62 26.49
C LYS A 134 16.71 -14.62 26.75
N VAL A 135 17.56 -14.36 25.75
CA VAL A 135 18.57 -13.30 25.78
C VAL A 135 17.95 -11.99 26.29
N LYS A 136 18.65 -11.25 27.15
CA LYS A 136 18.12 -10.05 27.85
C LYS A 136 18.79 -8.76 27.39
N GLY A 137 18.19 -7.63 27.77
CA GLY A 137 18.77 -6.30 27.58
C GLY A 137 19.09 -5.96 26.13
N GLN A 138 20.22 -5.30 25.91
CA GLN A 138 20.65 -4.82 24.59
C GLN A 138 20.84 -5.93 23.56
N ASN A 139 21.24 -7.13 23.98
CA ASN A 139 21.41 -8.25 23.06
C ASN A 139 20.07 -8.72 22.47
N ARG A 140 18.98 -8.64 23.24
CA ARG A 140 17.61 -8.90 22.75
C ARG A 140 17.22 -7.90 21.68
N VAL A 141 17.46 -6.61 21.94
CA VAL A 141 17.14 -5.53 21.00
C VAL A 141 17.93 -5.68 19.71
N ARG A 142 19.23 -5.99 19.79
CA ARG A 142 20.08 -6.24 18.61
C ARG A 142 19.59 -7.43 17.79
N ALA A 143 19.23 -8.54 18.43
CA ALA A 143 18.70 -9.71 17.76
C ALA A 143 17.37 -9.40 17.04
N LEU A 144 16.44 -8.72 17.71
CA LEU A 144 15.18 -8.28 17.10
C LEU A 144 15.39 -7.31 15.94
N LYS A 145 16.29 -6.34 16.09
CA LYS A 145 16.60 -5.37 15.04
C LYS A 145 17.18 -6.05 13.80
N LYS A 146 18.09 -7.01 13.96
CA LYS A 146 18.63 -7.78 12.83
C LYS A 146 17.55 -8.65 12.18
N LEU A 147 16.71 -9.31 12.98
CA LEU A 147 15.60 -10.12 12.47
C LEU A 147 14.61 -9.26 11.68
N ARG A 148 14.27 -8.07 12.20
CA ARG A 148 13.42 -7.11 11.51
C ARG A 148 14.00 -6.69 10.16
N GLN A 149 15.29 -6.39 10.08
CA GLN A 149 15.93 -6.05 8.81
C GLN A 149 15.79 -7.16 7.76
N LEU A 150 15.91 -8.43 8.17
CA LEU A 150 15.72 -9.57 7.27
C LEU A 150 14.25 -9.72 6.83
N VAL A 151 13.31 -9.60 7.77
CA VAL A 151 11.85 -9.64 7.52
C VAL A 151 11.39 -8.52 6.59
N ASP A 152 11.94 -7.31 6.75
CA ASP A 152 11.65 -6.16 5.89
C ASP A 152 12.20 -6.38 4.47
N SER A 153 13.39 -6.98 4.34
CA SER A 153 14.11 -7.12 3.07
C SER A 153 13.74 -8.35 2.24
N HIS A 154 13.31 -9.46 2.88
CA HIS A 154 13.13 -10.74 2.21
C HIS A 154 11.77 -11.38 2.57
N VAL A 155 10.90 -11.55 1.55
CA VAL A 155 9.59 -12.21 1.71
C VAL A 155 9.76 -13.66 2.18
N SER A 156 10.81 -14.36 1.73
CA SER A 156 11.15 -15.71 2.19
C SER A 156 11.41 -15.79 3.69
N THR A 157 12.03 -14.75 4.28
CA THR A 157 12.28 -14.71 5.73
C THR A 157 10.96 -14.64 6.51
N ARG A 158 9.93 -13.97 5.98
CA ARG A 158 8.60 -13.92 6.63
C ARG A 158 8.03 -15.34 6.79
N LYS A 159 8.03 -16.10 5.69
CA LYS A 159 7.61 -17.52 5.68
C LYS A 159 8.43 -18.36 6.65
N THR A 160 9.76 -18.24 6.62
CA THR A 160 10.64 -18.96 7.54
C THR A 160 10.33 -18.64 9.01
N VAL A 161 10.04 -17.38 9.34
CA VAL A 161 9.67 -16.96 10.70
C VAL A 161 8.31 -17.55 11.09
N GLU A 162 7.33 -17.55 10.19
CA GLU A 162 5.98 -18.10 10.41
C GLU A 162 6.02 -19.62 10.64
N GLU A 163 6.68 -20.37 9.75
CA GLU A 163 6.84 -21.83 9.82
C GLU A 163 7.52 -22.30 11.12
N ASN A 164 8.35 -21.45 11.72
CA ASN A 164 9.12 -21.77 12.92
C ASN A 164 8.50 -21.24 14.23
N ASN A 165 7.19 -20.94 14.21
CA ASN A 165 6.43 -20.36 15.32
C ASN A 165 7.02 -19.03 15.83
N GLY A 166 7.73 -18.31 14.95
CA GLY A 166 8.35 -17.04 15.25
C GLY A 166 7.34 -15.97 15.62
N SER A 167 6.17 -15.92 14.97
CA SER A 167 5.10 -14.97 15.32
C SER A 167 4.64 -15.12 16.78
N SER A 168 4.51 -16.36 17.26
CA SER A 168 4.17 -16.63 18.67
C SER A 168 5.29 -16.23 19.62
N LEU A 169 6.54 -16.60 19.29
CA LEU A 169 7.71 -16.19 20.06
C LEU A 169 7.81 -14.68 20.19
N ILE A 170 7.70 -13.94 19.09
CA ILE A 170 7.80 -12.47 19.08
C ILE A 170 6.61 -11.86 19.83
N SER A 171 5.40 -12.38 19.67
CA SER A 171 4.21 -11.96 20.45
C SER A 171 4.37 -12.20 21.96
N SER A 172 5.09 -13.25 22.37
CA SER A 172 5.38 -13.53 23.79
C SER A 172 6.34 -12.52 24.41
N LEU A 173 7.13 -11.80 23.60
CA LEU A 173 8.00 -10.72 24.05
C LEU A 173 7.24 -9.42 24.35
N LEU A 174 5.95 -9.34 24.01
CA LEU A 174 5.06 -8.23 24.32
C LEU A 174 4.29 -8.53 25.62
N GLY A 175 4.76 -7.98 26.72
CA GLY A 175 4.19 -8.14 28.06
C GLY A 175 4.36 -6.87 28.91
N PRO A 176 3.89 -6.89 30.17
CA PRO A 176 3.79 -5.69 31.02
C PRO A 176 5.13 -4.98 31.30
N PHE A 177 6.26 -5.69 31.19
CA PHE A 177 7.60 -5.14 31.44
C PHE A 177 8.44 -5.00 30.16
N THR A 178 7.80 -5.03 29.00
CA THR A 178 8.48 -4.88 27.72
C THR A 178 8.92 -3.43 27.53
N SER A 179 10.23 -3.19 27.48
CA SER A 179 10.78 -1.86 27.18
C SER A 179 10.34 -1.37 25.79
N HIS A 180 10.23 -0.05 25.63
CA HIS A 180 9.92 0.60 24.35
C HIS A 180 10.78 0.09 23.17
N ALA A 181 12.09 -0.12 23.39
CA ALA A 181 13.01 -0.61 22.37
C ALA A 181 12.68 -2.03 21.89
N VAL A 182 12.44 -2.96 22.83
CA VAL A 182 12.03 -4.34 22.51
C VAL A 182 10.67 -4.35 21.82
N GLY A 183 9.70 -3.59 22.36
CA GLY A 183 8.35 -3.52 21.82
C GLY A 183 8.31 -2.95 20.40
N SER A 184 9.05 -1.88 20.13
CA SER A 184 9.14 -1.27 18.80
C SER A 184 9.64 -2.23 17.73
N GLU A 185 10.69 -3.00 18.03
CA GLU A 185 11.22 -3.98 17.08
C GLU A 185 10.32 -5.20 16.94
N ALA A 186 9.74 -5.70 18.04
CA ALA A 186 8.79 -6.81 18.00
C ALA A 186 7.54 -6.48 17.18
N ILE A 187 6.96 -5.28 17.36
CA ILE A 187 5.81 -4.81 16.56
C ILE A 187 6.22 -4.62 15.09
N GLY A 188 7.41 -4.07 14.83
CA GLY A 188 7.95 -3.93 13.47
C GLY A 188 8.16 -5.26 12.75
N ILE A 189 8.37 -6.36 13.47
CA ILE A 189 8.38 -7.71 12.90
C ILE A 189 6.94 -8.19 12.67
N LEU A 190 6.10 -8.19 13.71
CA LEU A 190 4.75 -8.78 13.66
C LEU A 190 3.85 -8.16 12.59
N VAL A 191 4.01 -6.86 12.30
CA VAL A 191 3.20 -6.17 11.28
C VAL A 191 3.45 -6.69 9.85
N ASN A 192 4.59 -7.34 9.61
CA ASN A 192 4.98 -7.90 8.32
C ASN A 192 4.77 -9.42 8.24
N LEU A 193 4.20 -10.05 9.28
CA LEU A 193 3.96 -11.49 9.34
C LEU A 193 2.46 -11.78 9.25
N GLU A 194 2.12 -12.96 8.74
CA GLU A 194 0.80 -13.52 8.84
C GLU A 194 0.52 -13.98 10.28
N LEU A 195 -0.58 -13.49 10.85
CA LEU A 195 -0.97 -13.77 12.23
C LEU A 195 -2.20 -14.69 12.22
N GLY A 196 -2.08 -15.89 12.79
CA GLY A 196 -3.22 -16.77 13.01
C GLY A 196 -4.25 -16.16 13.97
N SER A 197 -5.51 -16.59 13.87
CA SER A 197 -6.64 -16.09 14.67
C SER A 197 -6.37 -16.12 16.19
N GLU A 198 -5.75 -17.20 16.68
CA GLU A 198 -5.37 -17.35 18.09
C GLU A 198 -4.33 -16.31 18.54
N LEU A 199 -3.35 -15.98 17.69
CA LEU A 199 -2.37 -14.93 17.99
C LEU A 199 -3.03 -13.55 17.98
N LYS A 200 -3.94 -13.29 17.05
CA LYS A 200 -4.71 -12.04 17.00
C LYS A 200 -5.53 -11.85 18.28
N ARG A 201 -6.25 -12.89 18.71
CA ARG A 201 -7.01 -12.90 19.97
C ARG A 201 -6.13 -12.60 21.18
N ASN A 202 -4.93 -13.20 21.25
CA ASN A 202 -3.99 -12.98 22.34
C ASN A 202 -3.38 -11.57 22.32
N LEU A 203 -3.12 -10.99 21.15
CA LEU A 203 -2.65 -9.60 20.99
C LEU A 203 -3.71 -8.56 21.36
N MET A 204 -4.99 -8.91 21.23
CA MET A 204 -6.12 -8.04 21.59
C MET A 204 -6.45 -7.99 23.09
N HIS A 205 -5.70 -8.70 23.94
CA HIS A 205 -5.87 -8.57 25.39
C HIS A 205 -5.60 -7.12 25.85
N PRO A 206 -6.41 -6.53 26.75
CA PRO A 206 -6.30 -5.11 27.14
C PRO A 206 -4.88 -4.67 27.53
N ALA A 207 -4.15 -5.50 28.28
CA ALA A 207 -2.76 -5.22 28.68
C ALA A 207 -1.80 -5.10 27.49
N LYS A 208 -1.95 -5.96 26.47
CA LYS A 208 -1.11 -5.89 25.27
C LYS A 208 -1.48 -4.71 24.40
N VAL A 209 -2.77 -4.40 24.27
CA VAL A 209 -3.18 -3.22 23.51
C VAL A 209 -2.75 -1.93 24.20
N SER A 210 -2.81 -1.86 25.54
CA SER A 210 -2.24 -0.73 26.28
C SER A 210 -0.76 -0.54 25.94
N LEU A 211 0.04 -1.61 25.97
CA LEU A 211 1.45 -1.56 25.57
C LEU A 211 1.63 -1.08 24.12
N LEU A 212 0.81 -1.55 23.17
CA LEU A 212 0.84 -1.09 21.78
C LEU A 212 0.58 0.42 21.70
N VAL A 213 -0.38 0.92 22.47
CA VAL A 213 -0.75 2.34 22.52
C VAL A 213 0.35 3.20 23.17
N ASP A 214 1.02 2.69 24.20
CA ASP A 214 2.14 3.38 24.85
C ASP A 214 3.33 3.50 23.88
N ILE A 215 3.69 2.39 23.23
CA ILE A 215 4.75 2.36 22.21
C ILE A 215 4.41 3.26 21.03
N MET A 216 3.14 3.25 20.59
CA MET A 216 2.67 4.16 19.54
C MET A 216 2.89 5.61 19.97
N ASN A 217 2.49 6.01 21.18
CA ASN A 217 2.53 7.41 21.59
C ASN A 217 3.95 7.96 21.78
N GLU A 218 4.88 7.13 22.26
CA GLU A 218 6.29 7.50 22.49
C GLU A 218 7.20 7.31 21.26
N GLY A 219 6.76 6.53 20.27
CA GLY A 219 7.62 6.08 19.18
C GLY A 219 7.82 7.09 18.04
N THR A 220 8.76 6.75 17.16
CA THR A 220 8.98 7.43 15.87
C THR A 220 7.74 7.32 14.95
N ILE A 221 7.71 8.10 13.86
CA ILE A 221 6.64 7.97 12.84
C ILE A 221 6.54 6.53 12.31
N GLN A 222 7.68 5.87 12.07
CA GLN A 222 7.69 4.47 11.65
C GLN A 222 7.10 3.54 12.72
N THR A 223 7.46 3.74 14.00
CA THR A 223 6.90 2.96 15.12
C THR A 223 5.39 3.16 15.20
N LYS A 224 4.90 4.40 15.08
CA LYS A 224 3.47 4.71 15.06
C LYS A 224 2.75 4.02 13.92
N MET A 225 3.31 4.07 12.71
CA MET A 225 2.76 3.39 11.54
C MET A 225 2.68 1.88 11.73
N ASN A 226 3.75 1.27 12.28
CA ASN A 226 3.76 -0.18 12.55
C ASN A 226 2.71 -0.56 13.59
N CYS A 227 2.58 0.22 14.68
CA CYS A 227 1.53 -0.01 15.69
C CYS A 227 0.14 0.13 15.07
N ALA A 228 -0.10 1.18 14.29
CA ALA A 228 -1.39 1.41 13.65
C ALA A 228 -1.76 0.28 12.68
N LYS A 229 -0.83 -0.13 11.80
CA LYS A 229 -1.03 -1.26 10.88
C LYS A 229 -1.30 -2.57 11.62
N LEU A 230 -0.55 -2.86 12.69
CA LEU A 230 -0.79 -4.05 13.49
C LEU A 230 -2.21 -4.01 14.09
N ILE A 231 -2.62 -2.88 14.67
CA ILE A 231 -3.98 -2.71 15.22
C ILE A 231 -5.04 -2.89 14.12
N GLN A 232 -4.81 -2.38 12.90
CA GLN A 232 -5.71 -2.62 11.78
C GLN A 232 -5.87 -4.13 11.51
N THR A 233 -4.77 -4.86 11.39
CA THR A 233 -4.77 -6.33 11.19
C THR A 233 -5.51 -7.07 12.30
N LEU A 234 -5.41 -6.59 13.54
CA LEU A 234 -6.10 -7.18 14.69
C LEU A 234 -7.62 -6.89 14.71
N LEU A 235 -8.06 -5.79 14.08
CA LEU A 235 -9.46 -5.35 14.09
C LEU A 235 -10.30 -5.87 12.92
N VAL A 236 -9.68 -6.44 11.88
CA VAL A 236 -10.40 -6.99 10.71
C VAL A 236 -11.33 -8.14 11.09
N GLU A 237 -10.96 -8.98 12.06
CA GLU A 237 -11.75 -10.16 12.50
C GLU A 237 -12.69 -9.83 13.68
N GLY A 238 -13.00 -8.55 13.88
CA GLY A 238 -13.39 -8.00 15.18
C GLY A 238 -14.61 -8.62 15.86
N ASN A 239 -14.42 -8.97 17.14
CA ASN A 239 -15.51 -9.28 18.07
C ASN A 239 -16.11 -7.99 18.67
N PRO A 240 -17.39 -8.00 19.09
CA PRO A 240 -18.02 -6.85 19.76
C PRO A 240 -17.31 -6.40 21.06
N SER A 241 -16.66 -7.34 21.76
CA SER A 241 -15.99 -7.12 23.05
C SER A 241 -14.75 -6.21 22.98
N GLU A 242 -14.22 -5.96 21.78
CA GLU A 242 -13.02 -5.13 21.56
C GLU A 242 -13.29 -3.62 21.71
N THR A 243 -14.55 -3.22 21.79
CA THR A 243 -14.98 -1.82 21.74
C THR A 243 -14.40 -0.97 22.88
N VAL A 244 -14.25 -1.54 24.08
CA VAL A 244 -13.72 -0.81 25.25
C VAL A 244 -12.29 -0.34 25.03
N VAL A 245 -11.47 -1.18 24.41
CA VAL A 245 -10.06 -0.87 24.15
C VAL A 245 -9.93 0.23 23.08
N LEU A 246 -10.85 0.24 22.12
CA LEU A 246 -10.88 1.22 21.04
C LEU A 246 -11.33 2.61 21.49
N SER A 247 -12.11 2.69 22.56
CA SER A 247 -12.48 3.97 23.20
C SER A 247 -11.33 4.62 23.97
N SER A 248 -10.14 4.00 24.02
CA SER A 248 -8.96 4.61 24.62
C SER A 248 -8.59 5.92 23.94
N LEU A 249 -8.69 7.03 24.68
CA LEU A 249 -8.31 8.35 24.17
C LEU A 249 -6.83 8.41 23.77
N SER A 250 -5.96 7.66 24.44
CA SER A 250 -4.53 7.63 24.09
C SER A 250 -4.28 6.94 22.74
N LEU A 251 -5.05 5.91 22.39
CA LEU A 251 -5.02 5.31 21.05
C LEU A 251 -5.43 6.35 20.00
N LEU A 252 -6.59 6.98 20.20
CA LEU A 252 -7.16 7.91 19.23
C LEU A 252 -6.27 9.15 19.03
N VAL A 253 -5.65 9.67 20.10
CA VAL A 253 -4.65 10.75 20.02
C VAL A 253 -3.42 10.31 19.24
N GLY A 254 -2.94 9.08 19.46
CA GLY A 254 -1.85 8.48 18.68
C GLY A 254 -2.18 8.43 17.18
N VAL A 255 -3.41 8.02 16.83
CA VAL A 255 -3.91 7.97 15.46
C VAL A 255 -4.02 9.36 14.84
N LEU A 256 -4.58 10.34 15.55
CA LEU A 256 -4.67 11.71 15.04
C LEU A 256 -3.29 12.35 14.80
N ARG A 257 -2.27 12.00 15.60
CA ARG A 257 -0.89 12.44 15.35
C ARG A 257 -0.35 11.91 14.01
N LEU A 258 -0.67 10.67 13.62
CA LEU A 258 -0.33 10.13 12.29
C LEU A 258 -1.03 10.89 11.17
N VAL A 259 -2.33 11.18 11.34
CA VAL A 259 -3.15 11.91 10.36
C VAL A 259 -2.67 13.35 10.18
N ARG A 260 -2.12 13.98 11.22
CA ARG A 260 -1.57 15.34 11.16
C ARG A 260 -0.21 15.43 10.47
N ASP A 261 0.47 14.31 10.25
CA ASP A 261 1.84 14.31 9.72
C ASP A 261 1.89 14.62 8.22
N LYS A 262 1.92 15.92 7.89
CA LYS A 262 2.02 16.42 6.51
C LYS A 262 3.32 16.01 5.81
N LYS A 263 4.34 15.52 6.53
CA LYS A 263 5.64 15.16 5.93
C LYS A 263 5.62 13.77 5.30
N HIS A 264 4.76 12.87 5.78
CA HIS A 264 4.75 11.47 5.35
C HIS A 264 3.33 11.06 4.90
N PRO A 265 3.01 11.13 3.60
CA PRO A 265 1.69 10.75 3.08
C PRO A 265 1.25 9.34 3.49
N THR A 266 2.19 8.41 3.59
CA THR A 266 1.96 7.03 4.05
C THR A 266 1.52 6.95 5.52
N SER A 267 2.01 7.86 6.37
CA SER A 267 1.57 8.00 7.77
C SER A 267 0.11 8.48 7.82
N VAL A 268 -0.22 9.49 7.01
CA VAL A 268 -1.59 10.03 6.93
C VAL A 268 -2.57 8.94 6.50
N LEU A 269 -2.27 8.22 5.42
CA LEU A 269 -3.09 7.12 4.93
C LEU A 269 -3.27 6.02 6.01
N THR A 270 -2.17 5.61 6.65
CA THR A 270 -2.21 4.60 7.72
C THR A 270 -3.09 5.06 8.89
N GLY A 271 -2.97 6.31 9.31
CA GLY A 271 -3.79 6.88 10.37
C GLY A 271 -5.27 6.96 10.00
N LEU A 272 -5.59 7.37 8.77
CA LEU A 272 -6.95 7.49 8.27
C LEU A 272 -7.65 6.12 8.15
N ILE A 273 -6.96 5.09 7.65
CA ILE A 273 -7.51 3.73 7.57
C ILE A 273 -7.87 3.22 8.97
N LEU A 274 -6.97 3.36 9.95
CA LEU A 274 -7.27 2.94 11.32
C LEU A 274 -8.42 3.77 11.91
N LEU A 275 -8.42 5.09 11.72
CA LEU A 275 -9.50 5.94 12.22
C LEU A 275 -10.86 5.55 11.61
N LYS A 276 -10.91 5.18 10.32
CA LYS A 276 -12.12 4.67 9.66
C LYS A 276 -12.59 3.37 10.29
N ILE A 277 -11.70 2.40 10.51
CA ILE A 277 -12.04 1.12 11.16
C ILE A 277 -12.60 1.37 12.56
N VAL A 278 -11.97 2.25 13.34
CA VAL A 278 -12.44 2.57 14.70
C VAL A 278 -13.75 3.34 14.69
N CYS A 279 -13.92 4.29 13.77
CA CYS A 279 -15.14 5.10 13.60
C CYS A 279 -16.37 4.28 13.17
N SER A 280 -16.15 3.13 12.52
CA SER A 280 -17.24 2.20 12.18
C SER A 280 -17.99 1.70 13.42
N ARG A 281 -17.32 1.67 14.59
CA ARG A 281 -17.92 1.24 15.86
C ARG A 281 -18.58 2.42 16.58
N GLU A 282 -19.90 2.34 16.73
CA GLU A 282 -20.73 3.42 17.27
C GLU A 282 -20.26 3.96 18.64
N PRO A 283 -19.91 3.13 19.65
CA PRO A 283 -19.57 3.65 20.98
C PRO A 283 -18.27 4.48 21.02
N VAL A 284 -17.44 4.40 19.98
CA VAL A 284 -16.17 5.13 19.91
C VAL A 284 -16.34 6.52 19.27
N ARG A 285 -17.43 6.76 18.54
CA ARG A 285 -17.63 7.98 17.73
C ARG A 285 -17.61 9.26 18.58
N SER A 286 -18.24 9.26 19.74
CA SER A 286 -18.22 10.40 20.67
C SER A 286 -16.81 10.71 21.19
N SER A 287 -16.00 9.66 21.42
CA SER A 287 -14.59 9.81 21.83
C SER A 287 -13.71 10.36 20.71
N ILE A 288 -14.00 10.02 19.45
CA ILE A 288 -13.31 10.59 18.28
C ILE A 288 -13.61 12.09 18.15
N ILE A 289 -14.87 12.48 18.40
CA ILE A 289 -15.28 13.89 18.35
C ILE A 289 -14.63 14.68 19.49
N SER A 290 -14.63 14.13 20.72
CA SER A 290 -14.15 14.84 21.92
C SER A 290 -12.66 15.19 21.88
N ILE A 291 -11.84 14.41 21.17
CA ILE A 291 -10.40 14.71 20.99
C ILE A 291 -10.11 15.68 19.84
N GLY A 292 -11.12 16.23 19.17
CA GLY A 292 -10.96 17.21 18.11
C GLY A 292 -10.63 16.62 16.74
N ALA A 293 -11.04 15.39 16.44
CA ALA A 293 -10.81 14.78 15.12
C ALA A 293 -11.49 15.57 13.98
N VAL A 294 -12.71 16.08 14.21
CA VAL A 294 -13.49 16.82 13.21
C VAL A 294 -12.75 18.05 12.69
N PRO A 295 -12.39 19.07 13.51
CA PRO A 295 -11.68 20.25 13.02
C PRO A 295 -10.32 19.91 12.39
N GLN A 296 -9.63 18.89 12.90
CA GLN A 296 -8.36 18.44 12.32
C GLN A 296 -8.55 17.89 10.90
N LEU A 297 -9.53 17.02 10.69
CA LEU A 297 -9.81 16.45 9.37
C LEU A 297 -10.23 17.53 8.37
N ILE A 298 -11.10 18.47 8.78
CA ILE A 298 -11.53 19.59 7.93
C ILE A 298 -10.36 20.47 7.49
N GLN A 299 -9.41 20.75 8.40
CA GLN A 299 -8.21 21.51 8.07
C GLN A 299 -7.31 20.78 7.06
N LEU A 300 -7.32 19.45 7.06
CA LEU A 300 -6.47 18.64 6.18
C LEU A 300 -7.07 18.43 4.79
N LEU A 301 -8.40 18.46 4.63
CA LEU A 301 -9.10 18.17 3.36
C LEU A 301 -8.42 18.81 2.13
N PRO A 302 -8.05 20.11 2.11
CA PRO A 302 -7.46 20.72 0.92
C PRO A 302 -6.11 20.13 0.49
N THR A 303 -5.40 19.45 1.40
CA THR A 303 -4.04 18.93 1.22
C THR A 303 -3.98 17.42 0.93
N LEU A 304 -5.10 16.72 1.06
CA LEU A 304 -5.16 15.26 0.90
C LEU A 304 -5.22 14.86 -0.58
N ASN A 305 -4.64 13.69 -0.91
CA ASN A 305 -4.83 13.03 -2.18
C ASN A 305 -6.24 12.39 -2.26
N ASN A 306 -6.64 11.91 -3.45
CA ASN A 306 -8.00 11.38 -3.68
C ASN A 306 -8.36 10.20 -2.75
N GLU A 307 -7.43 9.27 -2.51
CA GLU A 307 -7.63 8.13 -1.61
C GLU A 307 -7.88 8.58 -0.17
N CYS A 308 -7.03 9.46 0.36
CA CYS A 308 -7.18 9.98 1.72
C CYS A 308 -8.42 10.87 1.85
N LEU A 309 -8.78 11.62 0.81
CA LEU A 309 -10.00 12.45 0.76
C LEU A 309 -11.25 11.59 0.96
N GLU A 310 -11.36 10.47 0.24
CA GLU A 310 -12.52 9.60 0.36
C GLU A 310 -12.66 9.01 1.78
N ILE A 311 -11.55 8.57 2.37
CA ILE A 311 -11.53 8.04 3.74
C ILE A 311 -11.90 9.13 4.76
N ALA A 312 -11.31 10.32 4.65
CA ALA A 312 -11.59 11.44 5.55
C ALA A 312 -13.05 11.90 5.46
N LEU A 313 -13.60 12.01 4.25
CA LEU A 313 -15.01 12.36 4.03
C LEU A 313 -15.95 11.30 4.59
N HIS A 314 -15.64 10.02 4.42
CA HIS A 314 -16.43 8.96 5.01
C HIS A 314 -16.46 9.04 6.55
N ILE A 315 -15.31 9.28 7.19
CA ILE A 315 -15.25 9.47 8.65
C ILE A 315 -16.10 10.67 9.08
N LEU A 316 -15.96 11.81 8.40
CA LEU A 316 -16.73 13.02 8.71
C LEU A 316 -18.23 12.82 8.51
N GLU A 317 -18.64 12.08 7.48
CA GLU A 317 -20.04 11.76 7.22
C GLU A 317 -20.63 10.89 8.34
N VAL A 318 -19.92 9.85 8.76
CA VAL A 318 -20.33 9.01 9.90
C VAL A 318 -20.44 9.83 11.18
N LEU A 319 -19.45 10.70 11.48
CA LEU A 319 -19.50 11.56 12.66
C LEU A 319 -20.62 12.61 12.57
N SER A 320 -20.99 13.06 11.37
CA SER A 320 -22.10 14.00 11.15
C SER A 320 -23.48 13.42 11.51
N THR A 321 -23.58 12.11 11.72
CA THR A 321 -24.82 11.49 12.21
C THR A 321 -25.09 11.77 13.69
N LEU A 322 -24.06 12.11 14.47
CA LEU A 322 -24.17 12.44 15.90
C LEU A 322 -24.47 13.93 16.11
N PRO A 323 -25.26 14.32 17.12
CA PRO A 323 -25.49 15.73 17.48
C PRO A 323 -24.19 16.51 17.73
N GLU A 324 -23.27 15.93 18.50
CA GLU A 324 -21.98 16.56 18.84
C GLU A 324 -21.10 16.71 17.61
N GLY A 325 -21.17 15.74 16.68
CA GLY A 325 -20.44 15.79 15.42
C GLY A 325 -20.96 16.89 14.49
N ARG A 326 -22.29 17.08 14.41
CA ARG A 326 -22.90 18.20 13.67
C ARG A 326 -22.50 19.55 14.22
N LEU A 327 -22.54 19.70 15.55
CA LEU A 327 -22.07 20.91 16.22
C LEU A 327 -20.60 21.15 15.92
N ALA A 328 -19.73 20.14 16.08
CA ALA A 328 -18.31 20.28 15.77
C ALA A 328 -18.04 20.65 14.30
N LEU A 329 -18.80 20.11 13.35
CA LEU A 329 -18.70 20.47 11.93
C LEU A 329 -19.14 21.92 11.66
N LYS A 330 -20.22 22.37 12.29
CA LYS A 330 -20.74 23.74 12.15
C LYS A 330 -19.69 24.77 12.61
N GLU A 331 -19.04 24.51 13.73
CA GLU A 331 -18.03 25.42 14.32
C GLU A 331 -16.70 25.43 13.53
N CYS A 332 -16.50 24.54 12.55
CA CYS A 332 -15.28 24.50 11.76
C CYS A 332 -15.19 25.68 10.77
N PRO A 333 -14.10 26.46 10.78
CA PRO A 333 -13.90 27.52 9.79
C PRO A 333 -13.74 26.90 8.39
N ASN A 334 -14.32 27.56 7.38
CA ASN A 334 -14.23 27.15 5.98
C ASN A 334 -14.79 25.75 5.66
N ILE A 335 -15.61 25.16 6.53
CA ILE A 335 -16.24 23.86 6.28
C ILE A 335 -17.01 23.84 4.94
N ILE A 336 -17.90 24.80 4.73
CA ILE A 336 -18.73 24.89 3.52
C ILE A 336 -17.86 25.00 2.26
N PRO A 337 -16.98 26.02 2.10
CA PRO A 337 -16.18 26.13 0.87
C PRO A 337 -15.23 24.94 0.66
N ASN A 338 -14.69 24.32 1.71
CA ASN A 338 -13.83 23.14 1.57
C ASN A 338 -14.61 21.94 1.05
N VAL A 339 -15.81 21.68 1.57
CA VAL A 339 -16.62 20.53 1.18
C VAL A 339 -17.32 20.75 -0.17
N VAL A 340 -17.80 21.97 -0.46
CA VAL A 340 -18.40 22.31 -1.77
C VAL A 340 -17.42 22.09 -2.93
N LYS A 341 -16.13 22.40 -2.73
CA LYS A 341 -15.08 22.17 -3.73
C LYS A 341 -14.86 20.69 -4.06
N LEU A 342 -15.29 19.76 -3.18
CA LEU A 342 -15.13 18.31 -3.37
C LEU A 342 -16.30 17.69 -4.14
N LEU A 343 -17.44 18.38 -4.27
CA LEU A 343 -18.58 17.91 -5.07
C LEU A 343 -18.16 17.74 -6.54
N MET A 344 -18.40 16.53 -7.07
CA MET A 344 -18.04 16.10 -8.44
C MET A 344 -16.54 16.16 -8.76
N ARG A 345 -15.66 16.17 -7.76
CA ARG A 345 -14.20 16.27 -7.97
C ARG A 345 -13.47 14.93 -7.97
N VAL A 346 -13.88 13.99 -7.11
CA VAL A 346 -13.10 12.77 -6.82
C VAL A 346 -13.84 11.52 -7.28
N SER A 347 -14.88 11.11 -6.56
CA SER A 347 -15.70 9.95 -6.85
C SER A 347 -17.17 10.26 -6.56
N GLU A 348 -18.08 9.42 -7.04
CA GLU A 348 -19.50 9.53 -6.71
C GLU A 348 -19.74 9.34 -5.20
N SER A 349 -19.04 8.39 -4.58
CA SER A 349 -19.03 8.17 -3.13
C SER A 349 -18.59 9.43 -2.37
N CYS A 350 -17.50 10.09 -2.79
CA CYS A 350 -17.06 11.36 -2.21
C CYS A 350 -18.13 12.45 -2.32
N THR A 351 -18.82 12.52 -3.46
CA THR A 351 -19.89 13.49 -3.68
C THR A 351 -21.07 13.22 -2.75
N GLN A 352 -21.44 11.94 -2.55
CA GLN A 352 -22.45 11.55 -1.57
C GLN A 352 -22.06 11.94 -0.14
N PHE A 353 -20.83 11.65 0.29
CA PHE A 353 -20.37 12.00 1.63
C PHE A 353 -20.35 13.52 1.86
N ALA A 354 -19.81 14.27 0.89
CA ALA A 354 -19.79 15.73 0.93
C ALA A 354 -21.22 16.32 1.01
N LEU A 355 -22.17 15.76 0.25
CA LEU A 355 -23.57 16.18 0.27
C LEU A 355 -24.22 15.92 1.63
N SER A 356 -24.03 14.74 2.21
CA SER A 356 -24.54 14.39 3.55
C SER A 356 -24.01 15.35 4.62
N ILE A 357 -22.70 15.67 4.58
CA ILE A 357 -22.06 16.59 5.53
C ILE A 357 -22.68 17.99 5.40
N LEU A 358 -22.75 18.53 4.18
CA LEU A 358 -23.32 19.86 3.90
C LEU A 358 -24.79 19.94 4.33
N TRP A 359 -25.56 18.88 4.06
CA TRP A 359 -26.95 18.79 4.47
C TRP A 359 -27.11 18.78 6.00
N ALA A 360 -26.25 18.03 6.70
CA ALA A 360 -26.29 17.92 8.16
C ALA A 360 -26.00 19.25 8.86
N ILE A 361 -25.02 20.03 8.37
CA ILE A 361 -24.73 21.37 8.90
C ILE A 361 -25.81 22.38 8.53
N TYR A 362 -26.34 22.31 7.30
CA TYR A 362 -27.36 23.24 6.84
C TYR A 362 -28.65 23.10 7.63
N LYS A 363 -29.08 21.86 7.92
CA LYS A 363 -30.26 21.60 8.78
C LYS A 363 -30.11 22.15 10.20
N LEU A 364 -28.88 22.29 10.69
CA LEU A 364 -28.62 22.78 12.04
C LEU A 364 -28.66 24.32 12.12
N ALA A 365 -28.23 25.01 11.07
CA ALA A 365 -28.20 26.48 11.02
C ALA A 365 -28.43 27.01 9.59
N PRO A 366 -29.66 26.95 9.05
CA PRO A 366 -29.95 27.32 7.67
C PRO A 366 -29.50 28.74 7.30
N GLU A 367 -29.88 29.73 8.12
CA GLU A 367 -29.57 31.16 7.87
C GLU A 367 -28.06 31.44 7.84
N GLU A 368 -27.31 30.85 8.77
CA GLU A 368 -25.86 31.02 8.87
C GLU A 368 -25.12 30.32 7.71
N CYS A 369 -25.60 29.13 7.34
CA CYS A 369 -25.02 28.35 6.25
C CYS A 369 -25.37 28.91 4.86
N ALA A 370 -26.55 29.49 4.68
CA ALA A 370 -27.04 29.95 3.38
C ALA A 370 -26.10 30.97 2.72
N SER A 371 -25.67 32.00 3.46
CA SER A 371 -24.74 33.02 2.95
C SER A 371 -23.41 32.40 2.46
N LYS A 372 -22.78 31.59 3.31
CA LYS A 372 -21.53 30.88 3.02
C LYS A 372 -21.68 29.88 1.87
N ALA A 373 -22.84 29.23 1.74
CA ALA A 373 -23.12 28.25 0.68
C ALA A 373 -23.29 28.90 -0.69
N VAL A 374 -23.95 30.06 -0.74
CA VAL A 374 -24.07 30.86 -1.96
C VAL A 374 -22.69 31.34 -2.42
N GLU A 375 -21.88 31.90 -1.51
CA GLU A 375 -20.52 32.36 -1.84
C GLU A 375 -19.59 31.21 -2.29
N ALA A 376 -19.76 30.02 -1.72
CA ALA A 376 -19.02 28.83 -2.14
C ALA A 376 -19.45 28.26 -3.51
N GLY A 377 -20.55 28.76 -4.10
CA GLY A 377 -21.09 28.25 -5.36
C GLY A 377 -21.82 26.92 -5.23
N LEU A 378 -22.45 26.64 -4.08
CA LEU A 378 -23.14 25.37 -3.83
C LEU A 378 -24.22 25.06 -4.88
N ALA A 379 -25.05 26.04 -5.26
CA ALA A 379 -26.14 25.81 -6.21
C ALA A 379 -25.63 25.30 -7.57
N ALA A 380 -24.56 25.89 -8.10
CA ALA A 380 -23.92 25.45 -9.34
C ALA A 380 -23.40 24.02 -9.21
N LYS A 381 -22.76 23.69 -8.08
CA LYS A 381 -22.30 22.32 -7.79
C LYS A 381 -23.45 21.32 -7.69
N LEU A 382 -24.56 21.67 -7.06
CA LEU A 382 -25.75 20.81 -6.97
C LEU A 382 -26.36 20.55 -8.35
N LEU A 383 -26.45 21.57 -9.21
CA LEU A 383 -26.94 21.40 -10.58
C LEU A 383 -26.03 20.50 -11.41
N LEU A 384 -24.70 20.63 -11.26
CA LEU A 384 -23.76 19.71 -11.88
C LEU A 384 -24.02 18.26 -11.44
N VAL A 385 -24.32 18.00 -10.16
CA VAL A 385 -24.69 16.66 -9.69
C VAL A 385 -26.00 16.19 -10.34
N ILE A 386 -27.04 17.04 -10.37
CA ILE A 386 -28.35 16.70 -10.94
C ILE A 386 -28.24 16.34 -12.44
N GLN A 387 -27.43 17.09 -13.18
CA GLN A 387 -27.21 16.92 -14.63
C GLN A 387 -26.18 15.83 -14.97
N SER A 388 -25.46 15.30 -13.98
CA SER A 388 -24.43 14.27 -14.19
C SER A 388 -25.00 12.87 -14.48
N GLY A 389 -24.13 11.86 -14.62
CA GLY A 389 -24.50 10.44 -14.69
C GLY A 389 -24.72 9.75 -13.33
N CYS A 390 -24.69 10.48 -12.20
CA CYS A 390 -24.76 9.87 -10.86
C CYS A 390 -26.08 9.16 -10.56
N ASN A 391 -26.07 8.32 -9.51
CA ASN A 391 -27.20 7.58 -8.99
C ASN A 391 -28.45 8.48 -8.80
N PRO A 392 -29.65 8.03 -9.23
CA PRO A 392 -30.91 8.76 -9.06
C PRO A 392 -31.17 9.28 -7.64
N VAL A 393 -30.80 8.51 -6.60
CA VAL A 393 -30.97 8.91 -5.19
C VAL A 393 -30.10 10.12 -4.86
N LEU A 394 -28.87 10.18 -5.37
CA LEU A 394 -27.96 11.30 -5.16
C LEU A 394 -28.46 12.55 -5.88
N LYS A 395 -28.98 12.40 -7.10
CA LYS A 395 -29.63 13.48 -7.85
C LYS A 395 -30.84 14.02 -7.11
N GLN A 396 -31.71 13.14 -6.60
CA GLN A 396 -32.89 13.54 -5.85
C GLN A 396 -32.51 14.33 -4.59
N LYS A 397 -31.56 13.83 -3.78
CA LYS A 397 -31.05 14.54 -2.60
C LYS A 397 -30.49 15.93 -2.97
N SER A 398 -29.80 16.03 -4.10
CA SER A 398 -29.25 17.30 -4.58
C SER A 398 -30.35 18.28 -4.99
N THR A 399 -31.42 17.80 -5.64
CA THR A 399 -32.61 18.59 -5.98
C THR A 399 -33.33 19.09 -4.73
N GLU A 400 -33.55 18.22 -3.74
CA GLU A 400 -34.14 18.60 -2.45
C GLU A 400 -33.29 19.64 -1.74
N PHE A 401 -31.96 19.50 -1.80
CA PHE A 401 -31.06 20.45 -1.14
C PHE A 401 -31.08 21.81 -1.84
N LEU A 402 -31.11 21.81 -3.17
CA LEU A 402 -31.22 23.03 -3.96
C LEU A 402 -32.52 23.79 -3.63
N LYS A 403 -33.64 23.07 -3.51
CA LYS A 403 -34.93 23.64 -3.08
C LYS A 403 -34.83 24.27 -1.70
N MET A 404 -34.23 23.56 -0.73
CA MET A 404 -34.04 24.08 0.62
C MET A 404 -33.20 25.37 0.60
N CYS A 405 -32.09 25.41 -0.15
CA CYS A 405 -31.27 26.61 -0.29
C CYS A 405 -32.03 27.80 -0.91
N SER A 406 -33.00 27.53 -1.79
CA SER A 406 -33.80 28.57 -2.46
C SER A 406 -34.89 29.18 -1.57
N LEU A 407 -35.34 28.47 -0.52
CA LEU A 407 -36.35 28.98 0.42
C LEU A 407 -35.75 30.03 1.38
N ASP A 408 -34.48 29.88 1.72
CA ASP A 408 -33.79 30.73 2.70
C ASP A 408 -33.15 31.99 2.08
N TYR A 409 -33.30 32.21 0.77
CA TYR A 409 -32.70 33.33 0.05
C TYR A 409 -33.71 33.98 -0.91
N SER A 410 -33.70 35.32 -1.02
CA SER A 410 -34.51 35.99 -2.03
C SER A 410 -34.12 35.47 -3.43
N THR A 411 -35.11 35.04 -4.20
CA THR A 411 -34.95 34.40 -5.51
C THR A 411 -34.05 35.22 -6.45
N SER A 412 -34.10 36.55 -6.34
CA SER A 412 -33.29 37.49 -7.14
C SER A 412 -31.78 37.39 -6.87
N ILE A 413 -31.35 37.16 -5.62
CA ILE A 413 -29.91 37.08 -5.29
C ILE A 413 -29.39 35.67 -5.55
N PHE A 414 -30.20 34.64 -5.32
CA PHE A 414 -29.84 33.25 -5.60
C PHE A 414 -29.53 33.04 -7.10
N ILE A 415 -30.38 33.57 -7.99
CA ILE A 415 -30.20 33.47 -9.44
C ILE A 415 -28.95 34.26 -9.89
N SER A 416 -28.79 35.50 -9.42
CA SER A 416 -27.69 36.38 -9.85
C SER A 416 -26.32 35.94 -9.35
N LYS A 417 -26.17 35.54 -8.08
CA LYS A 417 -24.88 35.07 -7.53
C LYS A 417 -24.50 33.68 -8.02
N CYS A 418 -25.46 32.81 -8.29
CA CYS A 418 -25.18 31.46 -8.79
C CYS A 418 -25.04 31.39 -10.31
N MET A 419 -25.13 32.52 -11.02
CA MET A 419 -25.08 32.61 -12.49
C MET A 419 -26.06 31.63 -13.16
N LEU A 420 -27.23 31.42 -12.55
CA LEU A 420 -28.25 30.53 -13.08
C LEU A 420 -29.12 31.32 -14.04
N THR A 421 -29.35 30.80 -15.25
CA THR A 421 -30.43 31.31 -16.10
C THR A 421 -31.76 30.92 -15.48
N ALA A 422 -32.77 31.80 -15.54
CA ALA A 422 -34.12 31.51 -15.09
C ALA A 422 -34.73 30.39 -15.96
N THR A 423 -34.44 29.15 -15.61
CA THR A 423 -34.96 27.95 -16.28
C THR A 423 -35.45 26.92 -15.24
N ILE A 424 -35.52 27.30 -13.95
CA ILE A 424 -36.00 26.46 -12.84
C ILE A 424 -37.43 26.89 -12.44
N GLN A 425 -38.30 27.10 -13.43
CA GLN A 425 -39.75 27.00 -13.28
C GLN A 425 -40.19 25.86 -14.19
#